data_AF-Q3ZJ70-F1
#
_entry.id   AF-Q3ZJ70-F1
#
_cell.length_a   1.000
_cell.length_b   1.000
_cell.length_c   1.000
_cell.angle_alpha   90.00
_cell.angle_beta   90.00
_cell.angle_gamma   90.00
#
_symmetry.space_group_name_H-M   'P 1'
#
loop_
_entity.id
_entity.type
_entity.pdbx_description
1 polymer ?
#
loop_
_entity_poly.entity_id
_entity_poly.type
_entity_poly.pdbx_seq_one_letter_code
_entity_poly.pdbx_strand_id
1 'polypeptide(L)' 'MKDFVTYLSTAPVIALAWMSFTAGLLIEINRFFPDPLVFTF' A
#
# COMPACT_ATOMS: atom_id res chain seq x y z
N MET A 1 25.49 3.32 6.54
CA MET A 1 24.02 3.29 6.69
C MET A 1 23.31 4.40 5.91
N LYS A 2 23.89 5.61 5.80
CA LYS A 2 23.26 6.72 5.06
C LYS A 2 22.94 6.38 3.59
N ASP A 3 23.87 5.77 2.87
CA ASP A 3 23.66 5.41 1.45
C ASP A 3 22.58 4.35 1.26
N PHE A 4 22.44 3.43 2.22
CA PHE A 4 21.37 2.43 2.20
C PHE A 4 19.98 3.07 2.34
N VAL A 5 19.84 4.04 3.25
CA VAL A 5 18.59 4.80 3.39
C VAL A 5 18.31 5.64 2.13
N THR A 6 19.34 6.22 1.50
CA THR A 6 19.20 6.93 0.21
C THR A 6 18.71 6.01 -0.90
N TYR A 7 19.24 4.77 -0.98
CA TYR A 7 18.76 3.76 -1.92
C TYR A 7 17.29 3.39 -1.69
N LEU A 8 16.90 3.15 -0.44
CA LEU A 8 15.50 2.89 -0.08
C LEU A 8 14.58 4.08 -0.40
N SER A 9 15.13 5.29 -0.44
CA SER A 9 14.40 6.52 -0.75
C SER A 9 14.32 6.82 -2.25
N THR A 10 14.82 5.92 -3.11
CA THR A 10 14.66 6.08 -4.57
C THR A 10 13.20 5.92 -4.98
N ALA A 11 12.77 6.68 -5.99
CA ALA A 11 11.40 6.67 -6.49
C ALA A 11 10.81 5.26 -6.73
N PRO A 12 11.47 4.32 -7.44
CA PRO A 12 10.92 2.99 -7.66
C PRO A 12 10.79 2.17 -6.37
N VAL A 13 11.71 2.33 -5.40
CA VAL A 13 11.69 1.57 -4.14
C VAL A 13 10.57 2.05 -3.23
N ILE A 14 10.44 3.38 -3.07
CA ILE A 14 9.30 3.97 -2.34
C ILE A 14 7.98 3.60 -3.01
N ALA A 15 7.90 3.68 -4.34
CA ALA A 15 6.69 3.33 -5.07
C ALA A 15 6.29 1.87 -4.82
N LEU A 16 7.24 0.93 -4.88
CA LEU A 16 6.96 -0.48 -4.60
C LEU A 16 6.49 -0.68 -3.16
N ALA A 17 7.14 -0.06 -2.18
CA ALA A 17 6.75 -0.15 -0.77
C ALA A 17 5.35 0.43 -0.53
N TRP A 18 5.07 1.60 -1.08
CA TRP A 18 3.79 2.30 -0.92
C TRP A 18 2.65 1.58 -1.63
N MET A 19 2.88 1.11 -2.86
CA MET A 19 1.88 0.34 -3.61
C MET A 19 1.61 -1.01 -2.96
N SER A 20 2.63 -1.67 -2.41
CA SER A 20 2.46 -2.92 -1.66
C SER A 20 1.64 -2.71 -0.37
N PHE A 21 1.93 -1.64 0.38
CA PHE A 21 1.14 -1.25 1.55
C PHE A 21 -0.31 -0.92 1.19
N THR A 22 -0.50 -0.09 0.16
CA THR A 22 -1.84 0.32 -0.32
C THR A 22 -2.63 -0.88 -0.82
N ALA A 23 -2.02 -1.77 -1.60
CA ALA A 23 -2.65 -3.00 -2.08
C ALA A 23 -3.02 -3.92 -0.92
N GLY A 24 -2.12 -4.12 0.04
CA GLY A 24 -2.40 -4.90 1.25
C GLY A 24 -3.58 -4.34 2.04
N LEU A 25 -3.62 -3.02 2.26
CA LEU A 25 -4.73 -2.35 2.93
C LEU A 25 -6.05 -2.56 2.17
N LEU A 26 -6.06 -2.38 0.85
CA LEU A 26 -7.27 -2.58 0.04
C LEU A 26 -7.74 -4.03 0.04
N ILE A 27 -6.82 -5.01 -0.01
CA ILE A 27 -7.13 -6.44 0.07
C ILE A 27 -7.78 -6.77 1.42
N GLU A 28 -7.19 -6.28 2.51
CA GLU A 28 -7.71 -6.52 3.85
C GLU A 28 -9.08 -5.86 4.05
N ILE A 29 -9.28 -4.62 3.58
CA ILE A 29 -10.60 -3.96 3.61
C ILE A 29 -11.64 -4.79 2.85
N ASN A 30 -11.34 -5.25 1.63
CA ASN A 30 -12.28 -6.08 0.85
C ASN A 30 -12.43 -7.51 1.42
N ARG A 31 -11.49 -8.00 2.25
CA ARG A 31 -11.63 -9.26 3.00
C ARG A 31 -12.58 -9.12 4.17
N PHE A 32 -12.52 -8.01 4.91
CA PHE A 32 -13.37 -7.77 6.07
C PHE A 32 -14.75 -7.20 5.71
N PHE A 33 -14.85 -6.43 4.62
CA PHE A 33 -16.09 -5.82 4.11
C PHE A 33 -16.28 -6.21 2.64
N PRO A 34 -16.80 -7.41 2.37
CA PRO A 34 -17.00 -7.88 1.00
C PRO A 34 -18.12 -7.11 0.30
N ASP A 35 -18.00 -7.02 -1.03
CA ASP A 35 -19.02 -6.49 -1.95
C ASP A 35 -19.56 -5.07 -1.65
N PRO A 36 -18.70 -4.05 -1.45
CA PRO A 36 -19.15 -2.68 -1.24
C PRO A 36 -19.62 -2.03 -2.56
N LEU A 37 -20.85 -2.33 -2.99
CA LEU A 37 -21.43 -1.73 -4.21
C LEU A 37 -21.67 -0.22 -4.05
N VAL A 38 -22.09 0.19 -2.86
CA VAL A 38 -22.45 1.57 -2.50
C VAL A 38 -22.06 1.82 -1.05
N PHE A 39 -21.77 3.08 -0.71
CA PHE A 39 -21.51 3.52 0.65
C PHE A 39 -22.84 3.81 1.35
N THR A 40 -23.36 2.85 2.12
CA THR A 40 -24.71 2.89 2.72
C THR A 40 -24.73 3.26 4.19
N PHE A 41 -23.59 3.63 4.77
CA PHE A 41 -23.44 3.97 6.18
C PHE A 41 -22.89 5.39 6.38
#